data_AF-A0AA38ASP2-F1
#
_entry.id   AF-A0AA38ASP2-F1
#
_cell.length_a   1.000
_cell.length_b   1.000
_cell.length_c   1.000
_cell.angle_alpha   90.00
_cell.angle_beta   90.00
_cell.angle_gamma   90.00
#
_symmetry.space_group_name_H-M   'P 1'
#
loop_
_entity.id
_entity.type
_entity.pdbx_description
1 polymer ?
#
loop_
_entity_poly.entity_id
_entity_poly.type
_entity_poly.pdbx_seq_one_letter_code
_entity_poly.pdbx_strand_id
1 'polypeptide(L)'
;MTPADAADENGVRELDAIAWEFLCSPYTELTYWDWPLERRLDTYLRRHDRDDILNSGGAYAIVVDRVMANFGRARRDGVLSPPSL
;
A
#
# COMPACT_ATOMS: atom_id res chain seq x y z
N MET A 1 23.26 -6.32 16.47
CA MET A 1 22.51 -6.09 15.22
C MET A 1 23.25 -6.81 14.10
N THR A 2 22.67 -7.85 13.52
CA THR A 2 23.28 -8.62 12.41
C THR A 2 22.92 -7.94 11.09
N PRO A 3 23.81 -7.86 10.08
CA PRO A 3 23.51 -7.21 8.80
C PRO A 3 22.30 -7.81 8.05
N ALA A 4 21.92 -9.06 8.34
CA ALA A 4 20.72 -9.69 7.79
C ALA A 4 19.41 -9.06 8.31
N ASP A 5 19.39 -8.58 9.55
CA ASP A 5 18.21 -7.97 10.20
C ASP A 5 17.93 -6.57 9.60
N ALA A 6 19.00 -5.81 9.32
CA ALA A 6 18.89 -4.51 8.68
C ALA A 6 18.41 -4.58 7.22
N ALA A 7 18.77 -5.63 6.48
CA ALA A 7 18.29 -5.81 5.12
C ALA A 7 16.78 -6.09 5.06
N ASP A 8 16.27 -6.88 6.03
CA ASP A 8 14.85 -7.16 6.18
C ASP A 8 14.06 -5.90 6.61
N GLU A 9 14.59 -5.14 7.57
CA GLU A 9 14.00 -3.86 8.01
C GLU A 9 13.92 -2.81 6.89
N ASN A 10 14.91 -2.73 6.00
CA ASN A 10 14.88 -1.82 4.87
C ASN A 10 13.82 -2.21 3.84
N GLY A 11 13.66 -3.51 3.57
CA GLY A 11 12.59 -4.02 2.72
C GLY A 11 11.21 -3.70 3.31
N VAL A 12 11.02 -3.94 4.61
CA VAL A 12 9.75 -3.61 5.30
C VAL A 12 9.45 -2.11 5.25
N ARG A 13 10.45 -1.24 5.36
CA ARG A 13 10.29 0.22 5.22
C ARG A 13 9.93 0.64 3.80
N GLU A 14 10.52 0.01 2.78
CA GLU A 14 10.14 0.27 1.39
C GLU A 14 8.68 -0.13 1.14
N LEU A 15 8.25 -1.30 1.62
CA LEU A 15 6.86 -1.75 1.48
C LEU A 15 5.88 -0.86 2.25
N ASP A 16 6.26 -0.33 3.41
CA ASP A 16 5.46 0.65 4.16
C ASP A 16 5.34 1.98 3.41
N ALA A 17 6.42 2.46 2.78
CA ALA A 17 6.39 3.65 1.95
C ALA A 17 5.46 3.46 0.74
N ILE A 18 5.54 2.32 0.07
CA ILE A 18 4.65 1.98 -1.06
C ILE A 18 3.19 1.93 -0.61
N ALA A 19 2.91 1.35 0.56
CA ALA A 19 1.57 1.33 1.14
C ALA A 19 1.04 2.74 1.42
N TRP A 20 1.89 3.63 1.95
CA TRP A 20 1.52 5.02 2.20
C TRP A 20 1.27 5.81 0.90
N GLU A 21 2.11 5.63 -0.11
CA GLU A 21 1.93 6.25 -1.43
C GLU A 21 0.64 5.77 -2.10
N PHE A 22 0.34 4.46 -2.01
CA PHE A 22 -0.95 3.92 -2.47
C PHE A 22 -2.13 4.61 -1.76
N LEU A 23 -2.04 4.82 -0.45
CA LEU A 23 -3.10 5.51 0.31
C LEU A 23 -3.28 6.98 -0.11
N CYS A 24 -2.22 7.64 -0.57
CA CYS A 24 -2.26 9.01 -1.10
C CYS A 24 -2.67 9.07 -2.58
N SER A 25 -2.77 7.92 -3.25
CA SER A 25 -3.05 7.83 -4.67
C SER A 25 -4.56 7.97 -4.96
N PRO A 26 -4.94 8.34 -6.20
CA PRO A 26 -6.34 8.43 -6.60
C PRO A 26 -7.07 7.08 -6.55
N TYR A 27 -6.35 5.95 -6.43
CA TYR A 27 -6.97 4.62 -6.30
C TYR A 27 -7.71 4.43 -4.97
N THR A 28 -7.54 5.33 -4.01
CA THR A 28 -8.34 5.34 -2.77
C THR A 28 -9.61 6.17 -2.85
N GLU A 29 -9.80 6.91 -3.94
CA GLU A 29 -10.96 7.76 -4.15
C GLU A 29 -12.23 6.95 -4.45
N LEU A 30 -13.37 7.63 -4.30
CA LEU A 30 -14.72 7.13 -4.62
C LEU A 30 -14.80 6.44 -5.99
N THR A 31 -14.09 6.97 -7.00
CA THR A 31 -14.07 6.43 -8.37
C THR A 31 -13.69 4.94 -8.42
N TYR A 32 -12.85 4.49 -7.48
CA TYR A 32 -12.38 3.11 -7.41
C TYR A 32 -12.98 2.35 -6.22
N TRP A 33 -13.94 2.92 -5.51
CA TRP A 33 -14.52 2.30 -4.31
C TRP A 33 -15.29 1.01 -4.60
N ASP A 34 -15.83 0.90 -5.81
CA ASP A 34 -16.49 -0.32 -6.32
C ASP A 34 -15.52 -1.51 -6.42
N TRP A 35 -14.21 -1.24 -6.49
CA TRP A 35 -13.20 -2.29 -6.57
C TRP A 35 -12.74 -2.73 -5.18
N PRO A 36 -12.49 -4.03 -4.96
CA PRO A 36 -11.87 -4.48 -3.71
C PRO A 36 -10.46 -3.88 -3.57
N LEU A 37 -10.00 -3.74 -2.32
CA LEU A 37 -8.71 -3.12 -1.99
C LEU A 37 -7.57 -3.76 -2.76
N GLU A 38 -7.53 -5.10 -2.79
CA GLU A 38 -6.51 -5.88 -3.50
C GLU A 38 -6.48 -5.50 -4.98
N ARG A 39 -7.64 -5.41 -5.65
CA ARG A 39 -7.70 -5.03 -7.08
C ARG A 39 -7.21 -3.60 -7.33
N ARG A 40 -7.46 -2.68 -6.40
CA ARG A 40 -6.94 -1.30 -6.48
C ARG A 40 -5.42 -1.31 -6.32
N LEU A 41 -4.92 -2.05 -5.35
CA LEU A 41 -3.50 -2.19 -5.07
C LEU A 41 -2.76 -2.88 -6.23
N ASP A 42 -3.31 -3.95 -6.79
CA ASP A 42 -2.79 -4.63 -7.99
C ASP A 42 -2.62 -3.67 -9.16
N THR A 43 -3.65 -2.85 -9.41
CA THR A 43 -3.63 -1.87 -10.51
C THR A 43 -2.58 -0.80 -10.27
N TYR A 44 -2.46 -0.33 -9.02
CA TYR A 44 -1.42 0.61 -8.62
C TYR A 44 -0.02 0.03 -8.82
N LEU A 45 0.25 -1.16 -8.30
CA LEU A 45 1.55 -1.82 -8.41
C LEU A 45 1.94 -2.07 -9.87
N ARG A 46 1.02 -2.54 -10.70
CA ARG A 46 1.25 -2.73 -12.15
C ARG A 46 1.59 -1.42 -12.86
N ARG A 47 0.97 -0.31 -12.46
CA ARG A 47 1.22 1.00 -13.09
C ARG A 47 2.54 1.64 -12.67
N HIS A 48 3.10 1.19 -11.56
CA HIS A 48 4.39 1.63 -11.04
C HIS A 48 5.52 0.60 -11.34
N ASP A 49 5.28 -0.34 -12.26
CA ASP A 49 6.22 -1.41 -12.65
C ASP A 49 6.74 -2.25 -11.46
N ARG A 50 5.91 -2.38 -10.41
CA ARG A 50 6.21 -3.17 -9.19
C ARG A 50 5.77 -4.62 -9.31
N ASP A 51 6.07 -5.23 -10.45
CA ASP A 51 5.83 -6.66 -10.67
C ASP A 51 6.65 -7.54 -9.72
N ASP A 52 7.78 -7.06 -9.19
CA ASP A 52 8.55 -7.73 -8.16
C ASP A 52 7.72 -8.01 -6.89
N ILE A 53 6.87 -7.06 -6.50
CA ILE A 53 5.97 -7.21 -5.35
C ILE A 53 4.79 -8.11 -5.70
N LEU A 54 4.21 -7.96 -6.89
CA LEU A 54 3.08 -8.80 -7.35
C LEU A 54 3.46 -10.27 -7.49
N ASN A 55 4.69 -10.55 -7.93
CA ASN A 55 5.20 -11.91 -8.06
C ASN A 55 5.67 -12.50 -6.71
N SER A 56 5.86 -11.66 -5.68
CA SER A 56 6.25 -12.07 -4.34
C SER A 56 5.07 -12.03 -3.38
N GLY A 57 4.41 -13.18 -3.18
CA GLY A 57 3.25 -13.27 -2.29
C GLY A 57 3.52 -12.80 -0.85
N GLY A 58 4.76 -12.93 -0.37
CA GLY A 58 5.17 -12.39 0.93
C GLY A 58 5.26 -10.87 0.96
N ALA A 59 5.90 -10.25 -0.04
CA ALA A 59 5.97 -8.80 -0.13
C ALA A 59 4.59 -8.18 -0.33
N TYR A 60 3.76 -8.79 -1.20
CA TYR A 60 2.38 -8.35 -1.41
C TYR A 60 1.58 -8.39 -0.10
N ALA A 61 1.65 -9.49 0.66
CA ALA A 61 0.96 -9.62 1.94
C ALA A 61 1.40 -8.54 2.95
N ILE A 62 2.69 -8.21 2.99
CA ILE A 62 3.22 -7.14 3.84
C ILE A 62 2.66 -5.78 3.39
N VAL A 63 2.62 -5.47 2.10
CA VAL A 63 2.05 -4.20 1.61
C VAL A 63 0.58 -4.09 2.01
N VAL A 64 -0.21 -5.15 1.84
CA VAL A 64 -1.62 -5.17 2.27
C VAL A 64 -1.76 -4.91 3.77
N ASP A 65 -0.96 -5.56 4.60
CA ASP A 65 -0.95 -5.34 6.06
C ASP A 65 -0.61 -3.88 6.38
N ARG A 66 0.42 -3.31 5.76
CA ARG A 66 0.83 -1.90 5.94
C ARG A 66 -0.24 -0.93 5.45
N VAL A 67 -0.93 -1.21 4.36
CA VAL A 67 -2.05 -0.40 3.88
C VAL A 67 -3.14 -0.38 4.96
N MET A 68 -3.52 -1.53 5.50
CA MET A 68 -4.56 -1.62 6.53
C MET A 68 -4.14 -0.94 7.85
N ALA A 69 -2.88 -1.12 8.27
CA ALA A 69 -2.31 -0.46 9.45
C ALA A 69 -2.31 1.06 9.31
N ASN A 70 -1.97 1.58 8.11
CA ASN A 70 -1.92 3.00 7.82
C ASN A 70 -3.29 3.60 7.45
N PHE A 71 -4.28 2.78 7.06
CA PHE A 71 -5.60 3.25 6.61
C PHE A 71 -6.30 4.11 7.68
N GLY A 72 -6.27 3.65 8.94
CA GLY A 72 -6.84 4.39 10.06
C GLY A 72 -6.16 5.75 10.29
N ARG A 73 -4.85 5.83 10.05
CA ARG A 73 -4.06 7.06 10.15
C ARG A 73 -4.35 7.98 8.95
N ALA A 74 -4.31 7.48 7.73
CA ALA A 74 -4.59 8.24 6.51
C ALA A 74 -6.00 8.86 6.53
N ARG A 75 -6.99 8.16 7.11
CA ARG A 75 -8.33 8.71 7.32
C ARG A 75 -8.35 9.86 8.34
N ARG A 76 -7.59 9.76 9.43
CA ARG A 76 -7.49 10.81 10.46
C ARG A 76 -6.74 12.03 9.96
N ASP A 77 -5.69 11.80 9.18
CA ASP A 77 -4.86 12.85 8.59
C ASP A 77 -5.57 13.55 7.41
N GLY A 78 -6.76 13.10 7.02
CA GLY A 78 -7.54 13.69 5.92
C GLY A 78 -6.99 13.39 4.53
N VAL A 79 -6.03 12.46 4.44
CA VAL A 79 -5.41 12.01 3.19
C VAL A 79 -6.40 11.20 2.35
N LEU A 80 -7.23 10.40 3.01
CA LEU A 80 -8.34 9.72 2.35
C LEU A 80 -9.49 10.71 2.20
N SER A 81 -9.75 11.13 0.96
CA SER A 81 -10.93 11.92 0.62
C SER A 81 -12.17 11.20 1.17
N PRO A 82 -12.93 11.81 2.09
CA PRO A 82 -14.17 11.20 2.54
C PRO A 82 -15.07 11.02 1.33
N PRO A 83 -15.85 9.92 1.24
CA PRO A 83 -16.82 9.80 0.20
C PRO A 83 -17.77 10.99 0.30
N SER A 84 -17.78 11.86 -0.71
CA SER A 84 -18.78 12.90 -0.90
C SER A 84 -20.15 12.21 -0.90
N LEU A 85 -20.86 12.31 0.22
CA LEU A 85 -22.24 11.82 0.37
C LEU A 85 -23.19 12.57 -0.55
#